data_AF-A0A2N5DWJ7-F1
#
_entry.id   AF-A0A2N5DWJ7-F1
#
_cell.length_a   1.000
_cell.length_b   1.000
_cell.length_c   1.000
_cell.angle_alpha   90.00
_cell.angle_beta   90.00
_cell.angle_gamma   90.00
#
_symmetry.space_group_name_H-M   'P 1'
#
loop_
_entity.id
_entity.type
_entity.pdbx_description
1 polymer ?
#
loop_
_entity_poly.entity_id
_entity_poly.type
_entity_poly.pdbx_seq_one_letter_code
_entity_poly.pdbx_strand_id
1 'polypeptide(L)' 'MTAAESEVINMIVAELLKSHEFVTNKAIIASLIEKLETEHDVVKLDVYRHALEAMILKAPEETYA' A
#
# COMPACT_ATOMS: atom_id res chain seq x y z
N MET A 1 -12.17 -2.65 2.68
CA MET A 1 -11.48 -1.44 2.22
C MET A 1 -12.35 -0.22 2.53
N THR A 2 -11.99 0.48 3.59
CA THR A 2 -12.61 1.72 4.08
C THR A 2 -12.14 2.93 3.26
N ALA A 3 -12.76 4.09 3.49
CA ALA A 3 -12.36 5.33 2.82
C ALA A 3 -10.89 5.70 3.10
N ALA A 4 -10.42 5.53 4.35
CA ALA A 4 -9.05 5.83 4.75
C ALA A 4 -8.02 4.97 4.02
N GLU A 5 -8.23 3.65 3.94
CA GLU A 5 -7.35 2.75 3.18
C GLU A 5 -7.29 3.14 1.70
N SER A 6 -8.43 3.53 1.14
CA SER A 6 -8.53 3.96 -0.26
C SER A 6 -7.78 5.25 -0.52
N GLU A 7 -7.86 6.23 0.39
CA GLU A 7 -7.11 7.48 0.30
C GLU A 7 -5.61 7.25 0.38
N VAL A 8 -5.15 6.39 1.28
CA VAL A 8 -3.74 6.00 1.39
C VAL A 8 -3.24 5.39 0.08
N ILE A 9 -3.98 4.41 -0.47
CA ILE A 9 -3.59 3.77 -1.72
C ILE A 9 -3.56 4.80 -2.85
N ASN A 10 -4.56 5.69 -2.93
CA ASN A 10 -4.59 6.73 -3.95
C ASN A 10 -3.42 7.71 -3.83
N MET A 11 -3.05 8.07 -2.59
CA MET A 11 -1.88 8.90 -2.32
C MET A 11 -0.60 8.21 -2.81
N ILE A 12 -0.39 6.94 -2.46
CA ILE A 12 0.78 6.16 -2.88
C ILE A 12 0.82 6.00 -4.40
N VAL A 13 -0.32 5.70 -5.03
CA VAL A 13 -0.45 5.64 -6.48
C VAL A 13 -0.08 6.97 -7.12
N ALA A 14 -0.52 8.11 -6.56
CA ALA A 14 -0.15 9.43 -7.04
C ALA A 14 1.35 9.73 -6.85
N GLU A 15 1.98 9.28 -5.77
CA GLU A 15 3.43 9.39 -5.57
C GLU A 15 4.20 8.56 -6.62
N LEU A 16 3.80 7.31 -6.84
CA LEU A 16 4.40 6.42 -7.85
C LEU A 16 4.26 6.98 -9.27
N LEU A 17 3.08 7.54 -9.60
CA LEU A 17 2.84 8.22 -10.88
C LEU A 17 3.76 9.44 -11.06
N LYS A 18 4.00 10.21 -9.99
CA LYS A 18 4.93 11.35 -10.03
C LYS A 18 6.38 10.92 -10.19
N SER A 19 6.77 9.80 -9.59
CA SER A 19 8.10 9.20 -9.76
C SER A 19 8.30 8.52 -11.12
N HIS A 20 7.28 8.56 -12.01
CA HIS A 20 7.29 7.89 -13.31
C HIS A 20 7.57 6.37 -13.20
N GLU A 21 7.25 5.80 -12.04
CA GLU A 21 7.35 4.38 -11.76
C GLU A 21 6.06 3.67 -12.16
N PHE A 22 6.19 2.39 -12.50
CA PHE A 22 5.02 1.56 -12.80
C PHE A 22 4.23 1.34 -11.52
N VAL A 23 2.99 1.86 -11.49
CA VAL A 23 2.02 1.60 -10.43
C VAL A 23 1.59 0.14 -10.48
N THR A 24 2.42 -0.71 -9.89
CA THR A 24 2.17 -2.14 -9.74
C THR A 24 1.80 -2.44 -8.30
N ASN A 25 1.09 -3.55 -8.07
CA ASN A 25 0.79 -4.00 -6.70
C ASN A 25 2.07 -4.08 -5.86
N LYS A 26 3.18 -4.55 -6.44
CA LYS A 26 4.48 -4.62 -5.79
C LYS A 26 5.03 -3.24 -5.38
N ALA A 27 4.92 -2.23 -6.23
CA ALA A 27 5.36 -0.88 -5.92
C ALA A 27 4.51 -0.25 -4.80
N ILE A 28 3.18 -0.46 -4.84
CA ILE A 28 2.27 0.03 -3.79
C ILE A 28 2.57 -0.66 -2.45
N ILE A 29 2.78 -1.99 -2.46
CA ILE A 29 3.16 -2.76 -1.26
C ILE A 29 4.50 -2.26 -0.71
N ALA A 30 5.51 -2.05 -1.55
CA ALA A 30 6.81 -1.54 -1.11
C ALA A 30 6.67 -0.17 -0.43
N SER A 31 5.95 0.78 -1.05
CA SER A 31 5.70 2.09 -0.43
C SER A 31 4.89 2.00 0.86
N LEU A 32 3.91 1.09 0.95
CA LEU A 32 3.15 0.86 2.20
C LEU A 32 4.06 0.36 3.32
N ILE A 33 5.01 -0.54 3.03
CA ILE A 33 5.99 -1.04 4.00
C ILE A 33 6.89 0.10 4.48
N GLU A 34 7.43 0.91 3.57
CA GLU A 34 8.27 2.06 3.96
C GLU A 34 7.51 3.06 4.85
N LYS A 35 6.23 3.33 4.56
CA LYS A 35 5.38 4.17 5.42
C LYS A 35 5.14 3.50 6.77
N LEU A 36 4.94 2.18 6.82
CA LEU A 36 4.80 1.41 8.06
C LEU A 36 6.06 1.46 8.94
N GLU A 37 7.25 1.53 8.35
CA GLU A 37 8.52 1.60 9.10
C GLU A 37 8.85 3.02 9.59
N THR A 38 8.32 4.05 8.93
CA THR A 38 8.60 5.46 9.23
C THR A 38 7.49 6.17 10.01
N GLU A 39 6.28 5.60 10.04
CA GLU A 39 5.13 6.13 10.75
C GLU A 39 5.12 5.68 12.22
N HIS A 40 4.87 6.61 13.14
CA HIS A 40 4.78 6.33 14.59
C HIS A 40 3.35 6.43 15.13
N ASP A 41 2.41 6.87 14.30
CA ASP A 41 1.01 6.99 14.66
C ASP A 41 0.31 5.62 14.53
N VAL A 42 -0.14 5.08 15.66
CA VAL A 42 -0.77 3.75 15.72
C VAL A 42 -2.06 3.63 14.90
N VAL A 43 -2.79 4.74 14.71
CA VAL A 43 -4.03 4.76 13.93
C VAL A 43 -3.69 4.68 12.44
N LYS A 44 -2.71 5.46 11.99
CA LYS A 44 -2.25 5.40 10.59
C LYS A 44 -1.57 4.08 10.26
N LEU A 45 -0.76 3.54 11.17
CA LEU A 45 -0.16 2.22 11.03
C LEU A 45 -1.22 1.13 10.82
N ASP A 46 -2.34 1.22 11.54
CA ASP A 46 -3.46 0.29 11.38
C ASP A 46 -4.10 0.41 9.99
N VAL A 47 -4.30 1.63 9.49
CA VAL A 47 -4.80 1.88 8.12
C VAL A 47 -3.83 1.35 7.07
N TYR A 48 -2.52 1.57 7.23
CA TYR A 48 -1.50 1.06 6.32
C TYR A 48 -1.45 -0.47 6.31
N ARG A 49 -1.60 -1.13 7.47
CA ARG A 49 -1.68 -2.60 7.54
C ARG A 49 -2.90 -3.12 6.79
N HIS A 50 -4.08 -2.55 7.05
CA HIS A 50 -5.30 -2.98 6.36
C HIS A 50 -5.22 -2.77 4.85
N ALA A 51 -4.67 -1.62 4.41
CA ALA A 51 -4.45 -1.33 2.99
C ALA A 51 -3.45 -2.33 2.35
N LEU A 52 -2.37 -2.67 3.06
CA LEU A 52 -1.37 -3.64 2.60
C LEU A 52 -1.97 -5.03 2.48
N GLU A 53 -2.72 -5.49 3.48
CA GLU A 53 -3.40 -6.77 3.45
C GLU A 53 -4.40 -6.87 2.30
N ALA A 54 -5.17 -5.80 2.06
CA ALA A 54 -6.09 -5.71 0.93
C ALA A 54 -5.37 -5.77 -0.44
N MET A 55 -4.19 -5.16 -0.55
CA MET A 55 -3.37 -5.20 -1.76
C MET A 55 -2.74 -6.59 -1.98
N ILE A 56 -2.31 -7.26 -0.91
CA ILE A 56 -1.82 -8.64 -0.96
C ILE A 56 -2.94 -9.61 -1.36
N LEU A 57 -4.13 -9.48 -0.76
CA LEU A 57 -5.32 -10.28 -1.12
C LEU A 57 -5.79 -10.04 -2.56
N LYS A 58 -5.57 -8.83 -3.10
CA LYS A 58 -5.87 -8.49 -4.50
C LYS A 58 -4.81 -8.92 -5.49
N ALA A 59 -3.57 -9.08 -5.07
CA ALA A 59 -2.55 -9.67 -5.92
C ALA A 59 -2.96 -11.14 -6.12
N PRO A 60 -3.34 -11.55 -7.35
CA PRO A 60 -3.60 -12.96 -7.59
C PRO A 60 -2.32 -13.69 -7.21
N GLU A 61 -2.44 -14.60 -6.25
CA GLU A 61 -1.33 -15.39 -5.70
C GLU A 61 -0.34 -15.74 -6.82
N GLU A 62 0.80 -15.05 -6.87
CA GLU A 62 2.00 -15.69 -7.39
C GLU A 62 2.28 -16.77 -6.37
N THR A 63 1.64 -17.91 -6.63
CA THR A 63 1.73 -19.18 -5.95
C THR A 63 3.19 -19.39 -5.60
N TYR A 64 3.53 -19.26 -4.32
CA TYR A 64 4.76 -19.84 -3.79
C TYR A 64 4.56 -21.36 -3.85
N ALA A 65 4.82 -21.95 -5.02
CA ALA A 65 5.02 -23.38 -5.22
C ALA A 65 6.46 -23.76 -4.89
#